data_AF-A0A7V2JRN1-F1
#
_entry.id   AF-A0A7V2JRN1-F1
#
_cell.length_a   1.000
_cell.length_b   1.000
_cell.length_c   1.000
_cell.angle_alpha   90.00
_cell.angle_beta   90.00
_cell.angle_gamma   90.00
#
_symmetry.space_group_name_H-M   'P 1'
#
loop_
_entity.id
_entity.type
_entity.pdbx_description
1 polymer ?
#
loop_
_entity_poly.entity_id
_entity_poly.type
_entity_poly.pdbx_seq_one_letter_code
_entity_poly.pdbx_strand_id
1 'polypeptide(L)'
;MEIHLTPKGETYRGVARAIKVLVSVVVIASIIVLARIVFLFFGQLSTLPGYQFIKDLSGIITAPFNSVGTVKTPYSGEFDIGATVLLMVLIFIEFVLSGIANFFSRRALSETVGREQTQTPNVQVLVSPTINGAPAEAPIDPSLITQVVPAPGREDSSELKETVEADKSK
;
A
#
# COMPACT_ATOMS: atom_id res chain seq x y z
N MET A 1 41.28 22.08 -8.04
CA MET A 1 40.24 21.37 -8.80
C MET A 1 39.59 20.40 -7.82
N GLU A 2 38.60 20.86 -7.08
CA GLU A 2 37.92 20.05 -6.06
C GLU A 2 36.88 19.17 -6.74
N ILE A 3 37.04 17.86 -6.61
CA ILE A 3 36.10 16.87 -7.15
C ILE A 3 35.00 16.72 -6.11
N HIS A 4 33.88 17.42 -6.33
CA HIS A 4 32.65 17.25 -5.55
C HIS A 4 32.12 15.82 -5.76
N LEU A 5 32.50 14.92 -4.86
CA LEU A 5 31.93 13.58 -4.77
C LEU A 5 30.54 13.71 -4.15
N THR A 6 29.51 13.75 -4.99
CA THR A 6 28.12 13.69 -4.54
C THR A 6 27.91 12.43 -3.70
N PRO A 7 27.31 12.55 -2.50
CA PRO A 7 27.13 11.43 -1.60
C PRO A 7 26.16 10.41 -2.25
N LYS A 8 26.70 9.25 -2.63
CA LYS A 8 25.98 8.17 -3.33
C LYS A 8 24.64 7.77 -2.69
N GLY A 9 24.44 8.05 -1.39
CA GLY A 9 23.23 7.71 -0.63
C GLY A 9 21.94 8.44 -1.04
N GLU A 10 22.01 9.68 -1.55
CA GLU A 10 20.80 10.40 -1.98
C GLU A 10 20.21 9.84 -3.28
N THR A 11 21.07 9.38 -4.19
CA THR A 11 20.66 8.88 -5.50
C THR A 11 19.78 7.63 -5.39
N TYR A 12 20.09 6.70 -4.48
CA TYR A 12 19.29 5.48 -4.29
C TYR A 12 17.90 5.75 -3.71
N ARG A 13 17.78 6.75 -2.83
CA ARG A 13 16.48 7.20 -2.30
C ARG A 13 15.60 7.81 -3.39
N GLY A 14 16.20 8.61 -4.28
CA GLY A 14 15.50 9.18 -5.44
C GLY A 14 14.97 8.09 -6.38
N VAL A 15 15.81 7.11 -6.73
CA VAL A 15 15.45 6.00 -7.62
C VAL A 15 14.33 5.14 -7.01
N ALA A 16 14.40 4.78 -5.73
CA ALA A 16 13.35 4.00 -5.07
C ALA A 16 11.99 4.74 -5.05
N ARG A 17 12.00 6.07 -4.86
CA ARG A 17 10.78 6.88 -4.93
C ARG A 17 10.24 6.94 -6.37
N ALA A 18 11.11 7.11 -7.36
CA ALA A 18 10.72 7.11 -8.77
C ALA A 18 10.06 5.79 -9.20
N ILE A 19 10.62 4.64 -8.78
CA ILE A 19 10.03 3.32 -9.05
C ILE A 19 8.63 3.21 -8.42
N LYS A 20 8.44 3.68 -7.18
CA LYS A 20 7.12 3.66 -6.54
C LYS A 20 6.09 4.51 -7.30
N VAL A 21 6.47 5.71 -7.74
CA VAL A 21 5.59 6.58 -8.55
C VAL A 21 5.24 5.90 -9.87
N LEU A 22 6.22 5.27 -10.52
CA LEU A 22 5.99 4.52 -11.77
C LEU A 22 4.97 3.40 -11.57
N VAL A 23 5.09 2.61 -10.49
CA VAL A 23 4.12 1.56 -10.14
C VAL A 23 2.73 2.15 -9.95
N SER A 24 2.59 3.26 -9.22
CA SER A 24 1.29 3.91 -9.04
C SER A 24 0.65 4.35 -10.36
N VAL A 25 1.45 4.87 -11.31
CA VAL A 25 0.94 5.24 -12.64
C VAL A 25 0.46 4.01 -13.41
N VAL A 26 1.21 2.90 -13.36
CA VAL A 26 0.81 1.63 -14.00
C VAL A 26 -0.51 1.11 -13.42
N VAL A 27 -0.68 1.15 -12.09
CA VAL A 27 -1.93 0.74 -11.43
C VAL A 27 -3.12 1.59 -11.91
N ILE A 28 -2.95 2.91 -11.96
CA ILE A 28 -4.00 3.82 -12.44
C ILE A 28 -4.36 3.51 -13.90
N ALA A 29 -3.36 3.27 -14.76
CA ALA A 29 -3.59 2.88 -16.15
C ALA A 29 -4.36 1.55 -16.25
N SER A 30 -4.01 0.55 -15.44
CA SER A 30 -4.72 -0.73 -15.38
C SER A 30 -6.20 -0.55 -15.01
N ILE A 31 -6.50 0.30 -14.03
CA ILE A 31 -7.88 0.59 -13.61
C ILE A 31 -8.67 1.26 -14.75
N ILE A 32 -8.06 2.21 -15.46
CA ILE A 32 -8.69 2.89 -16.60
C ILE A 32 -8.99 1.91 -17.73
N VAL A 33 -8.04 1.03 -18.07
CA VAL A 33 -8.24 0.00 -19.11
C VAL A 33 -9.31 -1.01 -18.69
N LEU A 34 -9.31 -1.44 -17.43
CA LEU A 34 -10.35 -2.32 -16.89
C LEU A 34 -11.73 -1.68 -16.98
N ALA A 35 -11.85 -0.41 -16.57
CA ALA A 35 -13.11 0.34 -16.68
C ALA A 35 -13.59 0.37 -18.14
N ARG A 36 -12.72 0.71 -19.09
CA ARG A 36 -13.04 0.67 -20.54
C ARG A 36 -13.58 -0.69 -20.97
N ILE A 37 -12.92 -1.80 -20.59
CA ILE A 37 -13.36 -3.15 -20.93
C ILE A 37 -14.77 -3.40 -20.40
N VAL A 38 -15.04 -3.04 -19.13
CA VAL A 38 -16.37 -3.20 -18.51
C VAL A 38 -17.42 -2.38 -19.26
N PHE A 39 -17.13 -1.12 -19.59
CA PHE A 39 -18.07 -0.27 -20.32
C PHE A 39 -18.38 -0.80 -21.73
N LEU A 40 -17.35 -1.24 -22.47
CA LEU A 40 -17.52 -1.82 -23.80
C LEU A 40 -18.29 -3.14 -23.72
N PHE A 41 -17.98 -3.98 -22.74
CA PHE A 41 -18.59 -5.29 -22.55
C PHE A 41 -20.09 -5.19 -22.32
N PHE A 42 -20.55 -4.21 -21.54
CA PHE A 42 -21.96 -4.08 -21.19
C PHE A 42 -22.79 -3.24 -22.15
N GLY A 43 -22.21 -2.57 -23.15
CA GLY A 43 -22.92 -1.86 -24.24
C GLY A 43 -23.83 -0.71 -23.77
N GLN A 44 -24.85 -0.99 -22.98
CA GLN A 44 -25.77 -0.08 -22.31
C GLN A 44 -25.06 0.96 -21.43
N LEU A 45 -23.95 0.59 -20.79
CA LEU A 45 -23.15 1.53 -19.98
C LEU A 45 -22.46 2.62 -20.82
N SER A 46 -22.39 2.47 -22.15
CA SER A 46 -21.83 3.50 -23.04
C SER A 46 -22.68 4.78 -23.11
N THR A 47 -23.93 4.73 -22.63
CA THR A 47 -24.84 5.88 -22.61
C THR A 47 -24.66 6.77 -21.37
N LEU A 48 -23.83 6.36 -20.41
CA LEU A 48 -23.60 7.10 -19.17
C LEU A 48 -22.77 8.38 -19.40
N PRO A 49 -23.10 9.49 -18.72
CA PRO A 49 -22.29 10.70 -18.75
C PRO A 49 -20.92 10.40 -18.13
N GLY A 50 -19.84 10.65 -18.89
CA GLY A 50 -18.46 10.37 -18.48
C GLY A 50 -17.81 9.17 -19.19
N TYR A 51 -18.58 8.32 -19.85
CA TYR A 51 -18.04 7.20 -20.63
C TYR A 51 -17.07 7.68 -21.71
N GLN A 52 -17.40 8.78 -22.41
CA GLN A 52 -16.57 9.31 -23.48
C GLN A 52 -15.16 9.71 -22.99
N PHE A 53 -15.05 10.27 -21.79
CA PHE A 53 -13.76 10.61 -21.19
C PHE A 53 -12.92 9.36 -20.94
N ILE A 54 -13.53 8.30 -20.40
CA ILE A 54 -12.84 7.02 -20.17
C ILE A 54 -12.42 6.40 -21.49
N LYS A 55 -13.26 6.47 -22.53
CA LYS A 55 -12.97 5.95 -23.87
C LYS A 55 -11.77 6.68 -24.50
N ASP A 56 -11.72 8.00 -24.40
CA ASP A 56 -10.64 8.81 -24.98
C ASP A 56 -9.32 8.60 -24.22
N LEU A 57 -9.37 8.63 -22.88
CA LEU A 57 -8.20 8.43 -22.04
C LEU A 57 -7.62 7.01 -22.19
N SER A 58 -8.49 6.00 -22.14
CA SER A 58 -8.08 4.61 -22.36
C SER A 58 -7.63 4.38 -23.80
N GLY A 59 -8.18 5.11 -24.77
CA GLY A 59 -7.82 5.01 -26.19
C GLY A 59 -6.36 5.35 -26.45
N ILE A 60 -5.79 6.33 -25.73
CA ILE A 60 -4.37 6.67 -25.82
C ILE A 60 -3.50 5.51 -25.30
N ILE A 61 -3.93 4.88 -24.20
CA ILE A 61 -3.21 3.77 -23.56
C ILE A 61 -3.32 2.49 -24.40
N THR A 62 -4.49 2.22 -24.99
CA THR A 62 -4.77 1.00 -25.76
C THR A 62 -4.43 1.13 -27.25
N ALA A 63 -4.08 2.32 -27.74
CA ALA A 63 -3.71 2.57 -29.13
C ALA A 63 -2.73 1.53 -29.74
N PRO A 64 -1.62 1.14 -29.07
CA PRO A 64 -0.70 0.15 -29.62
C PRO A 64 -1.28 -1.27 -29.73
N PHE A 65 -2.38 -1.57 -29.03
CA PHE A 65 -3.02 -2.90 -29.00
C PHE A 65 -4.38 -2.95 -29.72
N ASN A 66 -4.78 -1.86 -30.39
CA ASN A 66 -6.09 -1.76 -31.03
C ASN A 66 -6.24 -2.66 -32.29
N SER A 67 -5.15 -3.26 -32.76
CA SER A 67 -5.11 -4.14 -33.93
C SER A 67 -5.59 -5.58 -33.68
N VAL A 68 -5.82 -5.96 -32.42
CA VAL A 68 -6.13 -7.35 -32.03
C VAL A 68 -7.62 -7.71 -32.26
N GLY A 69 -8.47 -6.73 -32.57
CA GLY A 69 -9.88 -6.92 -32.91
C GLY A 69 -10.83 -7.02 -31.71
N THR A 70 -12.14 -6.94 -32.01
CA THR A 70 -13.23 -6.98 -31.02
C THR A 70 -14.19 -8.13 -31.30
N VAL A 71 -14.79 -8.70 -30.25
CA VAL A 71 -15.78 -9.78 -30.34
C VAL A 71 -17.11 -9.30 -29.80
N LYS A 72 -18.21 -9.55 -30.53
CA LYS A 72 -19.55 -9.19 -30.06
C LYS A 72 -19.96 -10.05 -28.88
N THR A 73 -20.48 -9.41 -27.84
CA THR A 73 -20.99 -10.06 -26.63
C THR A 73 -22.50 -10.29 -26.74
N PRO A 74 -23.09 -11.24 -25.98
CA PRO A 74 -24.54 -11.44 -25.95
C PRO A 74 -25.31 -10.24 -25.35
N TYR A 75 -24.62 -9.32 -24.69
CA TYR A 75 -25.21 -8.14 -24.04
C TYR A 75 -25.25 -6.90 -24.93
N SER A 76 -25.13 -7.07 -26.25
CA SER A 76 -25.04 -5.97 -27.23
C SER A 76 -23.81 -5.05 -27.06
N GLY A 77 -22.85 -5.46 -26.23
CA GLY A 77 -21.54 -4.82 -26.11
C GLY A 77 -20.46 -5.50 -26.95
N GLU A 78 -19.25 -4.97 -26.87
CA GLU A 78 -18.07 -5.49 -27.55
C GLU A 78 -16.99 -5.86 -26.52
N PHE A 79 -16.36 -7.01 -26.72
CA PHE A 79 -15.21 -7.45 -25.96
C PHE A 79 -13.93 -7.13 -26.73
N ASP A 80 -13.16 -6.18 -26.21
CA ASP A 80 -11.88 -5.74 -26.78
C ASP A 80 -10.76 -6.68 -26.30
N ILE A 81 -10.36 -7.61 -27.19
CA ILE A 81 -9.30 -8.59 -26.89
C ILE A 81 -7.97 -7.85 -26.68
N GLY A 82 -7.70 -6.82 -27.48
CA GLY A 82 -6.48 -6.02 -27.39
C GLY A 82 -6.35 -5.32 -26.04
N ALA A 83 -7.43 -4.67 -25.58
CA ALA A 83 -7.47 -4.05 -24.26
C ALA A 83 -7.28 -5.10 -23.14
N THR A 84 -7.85 -6.29 -23.27
CA THR A 84 -7.71 -7.37 -22.27
C THR A 84 -6.27 -7.89 -22.21
N VAL A 85 -5.63 -8.11 -23.36
CA VAL A 85 -4.22 -8.51 -23.44
C VAL A 85 -3.32 -7.43 -22.83
N LEU A 86 -3.57 -6.17 -23.17
CA LEU A 86 -2.84 -5.05 -22.58
C LEU A 86 -3.01 -4.99 -21.06
N LEU A 87 -4.23 -5.18 -20.55
CA LEU A 87 -4.49 -5.22 -19.11
C LEU A 87 -3.67 -6.33 -18.44
N MET A 88 -3.62 -7.53 -19.02
CA MET A 88 -2.79 -8.63 -18.52
C MET A 88 -1.30 -8.27 -18.50
N VAL A 89 -0.80 -7.61 -19.55
CA VAL A 89 0.59 -7.13 -19.60
C VAL A 89 0.86 -6.08 -18.52
N LEU A 90 -0.05 -5.12 -18.33
CA LEU A 90 0.10 -4.08 -17.30
C LEU A 90 0.12 -4.67 -15.90
N ILE A 91 -0.79 -5.61 -15.58
CA ILE A 91 -0.82 -6.31 -14.28
C ILE A 91 0.47 -7.11 -14.08
N PHE A 92 0.97 -7.78 -15.12
CA PHE A 92 2.23 -8.52 -15.03
C PHE A 92 3.43 -7.61 -14.75
N ILE A 93 3.52 -6.47 -15.44
CA ILE A 93 4.56 -5.46 -15.22
C ILE A 93 4.46 -4.91 -13.80
N GLU A 94 3.24 -4.58 -13.35
CA GLU A 94 2.97 -4.10 -12.00
C GLU A 94 3.44 -5.11 -10.95
N PHE A 95 3.09 -6.38 -11.11
CA PHE A 95 3.50 -7.46 -10.20
C PHE A 95 5.02 -7.57 -10.09
N VAL A 96 5.73 -7.54 -11.22
CA VAL A 96 7.19 -7.59 -11.26
C VAL A 96 7.81 -6.37 -10.58
N LEU A 97 7.35 -5.15 -10.91
CA LEU A 97 7.86 -3.91 -10.33
C LEU A 97 7.59 -3.82 -8.82
N SER A 98 6.40 -4.21 -8.38
CA SER A 98 6.04 -4.27 -6.96
C SER A 98 6.90 -5.28 -6.20
N GLY A 99 7.17 -6.45 -6.80
CA GLY A 99 8.10 -7.44 -6.25
C GLY A 99 9.51 -6.88 -6.07
N ILE A 100 10.05 -6.21 -7.10
CA ILE A 100 11.37 -5.58 -7.06
C ILE A 100 11.43 -4.48 -5.99
N ALA A 101 10.42 -3.60 -5.94
CA ALA A 101 10.36 -2.50 -4.98
C ALA A 101 10.30 -2.99 -3.52
N ASN A 102 9.53 -4.04 -3.26
CA ASN A 102 9.42 -4.66 -1.94
C ASN A 102 10.75 -5.32 -1.52
N PHE A 103 11.41 -6.02 -2.45
CA PHE A 103 12.71 -6.65 -2.21
C PHE A 103 13.79 -5.66 -1.77
N PHE A 104 13.91 -4.51 -2.46
CA PHE A 104 14.85 -3.47 -2.07
C PHE A 104 14.49 -2.83 -0.72
N SER A 105 13.19 -2.63 -0.45
CA SER A 105 12.72 -2.06 0.82
C SER A 105 13.08 -2.93 2.02
N ARG A 106 12.99 -4.27 1.88
CA ARG A 106 13.40 -5.22 2.92
C ARG A 106 14.91 -5.19 3.20
N ARG A 107 15.73 -5.07 2.15
CA ARG A 107 17.20 -4.97 2.28
C ARG A 107 17.66 -3.68 2.97
N ALA A 108 16.97 -2.56 2.70
CA ALA A 108 17.29 -1.29 3.34
C ALA A 108 17.00 -1.29 4.86
N LEU A 109 15.96 -2.01 5.29
CA LEU A 109 15.60 -2.12 6.71
C LEU A 109 16.62 -2.96 7.50
N SER A 110 17.15 -4.05 6.91
CA SER A 110 18.17 -4.88 7.57
C SER A 110 19.47 -4.12 7.88
N GLU A 111 19.87 -3.14 7.07
CA GLU A 111 21.06 -2.31 7.35
C GLU A 111 20.84 -1.29 8.47
N THR A 112 19.60 -0.88 8.71
CA THR A 112 19.29 0.11 9.77
C THR A 112 19.21 -0.58 11.13
N VAL A 113 18.56 -1.74 11.20
CA VAL A 113 18.44 -2.53 12.44
C VAL A 113 19.79 -3.04 12.93
N GLY A 114 20.72 -3.37 12.03
CA GLY A 114 22.09 -3.75 12.41
C GLY A 114 22.92 -2.63 13.05
N ARG A 115 22.57 -1.35 12.83
CA ARG A 115 23.28 -0.20 13.41
C ARG A 115 22.79 0.18 14.80
N GLU A 116 21.52 -0.06 15.13
CA GLU A 116 21.00 0.25 16.47
C GLU A 116 21.45 -0.77 17.53
N GLN A 117 21.78 -2.00 17.13
CA GLN A 117 22.20 -3.04 18.07
C GLN A 117 23.65 -2.90 18.57
N THR A 118 24.46 -2.01 17.98
CA THR A 118 25.84 -1.76 18.42
C THR A 118 25.98 -0.55 19.34
N GLN A 119 24.92 0.24 19.54
CA GLN A 119 24.94 1.33 20.50
C GLN A 119 24.52 0.79 21.87
N THR A 120 25.44 0.09 22.55
CA THR A 120 25.33 -0.16 23.98
C THR A 120 25.06 1.19 24.66
N PRO A 121 23.91 1.36 25.35
CA PRO A 121 23.67 2.58 26.08
C PRO A 121 24.77 2.66 27.14
N ASN A 122 25.67 3.61 26.98
CA ASN A 122 26.61 3.98 28.03
C ASN A 122 25.75 4.66 29.11
N VAL A 123 25.08 3.84 29.93
CA VAL A 123 24.36 4.26 31.11
C VAL A 123 25.42 4.81 32.04
N GLN A 124 25.70 6.11 31.91
CA GLN A 124 26.38 6.86 32.96
C GLN A 124 25.41 6.87 34.14
N VAL A 125 25.58 5.88 35.03
CA VAL A 125 24.92 5.83 36.32
C VAL A 125 25.39 7.07 37.07
N LEU A 126 24.59 8.13 36.99
CA LEU A 126 24.77 9.35 37.77
C LEU A 126 24.42 9.00 39.22
N VAL A 127 25.39 8.45 39.94
CA VAL A 127 25.29 8.20 41.38
C VAL A 127 25.16 9.56 42.05
N SER A 128 23.94 9.96 42.37
CA SER A 128 23.66 11.16 43.16
C SER A 128 24.10 10.87 44.61
N PRO A 129 25.01 11.65 45.21
CA PRO A 129 25.38 11.46 46.60
C PRO A 129 24.19 11.89 47.49
N THR A 130 23.58 10.91 48.16
CA THR A 130 22.57 11.12 49.20
C THR A 130 23.17 11.96 50.34
N ILE A 131 22.76 13.23 50.43
CA ILE A 131 23.06 14.09 51.58
C ILE A 131 22.05 13.73 52.69
N ASN A 132 22.57 13.15 53.77
CA ASN A 132 21.85 12.96 55.04
C ASN A 132 21.44 14.31 55.63
N GLY A 133 20.14 14.55 55.76
CA GLY A 133 19.59 15.72 56.43
C GLY A 133 18.20 15.47 57.01
N ALA A 134 18.19 15.05 58.29
CA ALA A 134 17.17 15.19 59.33
C ALA A 134 15.68 14.78 59.10
N PRO A 135 15.02 14.17 60.10
CA PRO A 135 13.63 13.76 60.03
C PRO A 135 12.69 14.93 60.38
N ALA A 136 11.81 15.30 59.45
CA ALA A 136 10.61 16.05 59.76
C ALA A 136 9.41 15.11 59.51
N GLU A 137 8.79 14.70 60.61
CA GLU A 137 7.53 13.97 60.61
C GLU A 137 6.45 14.82 59.92
N ALA A 138 5.96 14.36 58.77
CA ALA A 138 4.69 14.80 58.21
C ALA A 138 3.84 13.55 57.91
N PRO A 139 2.56 13.50 58.33
CA PRO A 139 1.70 12.35 58.08
C PRO A 139 1.45 12.21 56.58
N ILE A 140 1.75 11.03 56.04
CA ILE A 140 1.42 10.66 54.66
C ILE A 140 -0.08 10.35 54.64
N ASP A 141 -0.84 11.15 53.89
CA ASP A 141 -2.26 10.92 53.60
C ASP A 141 -2.40 9.74 52.62
N PRO A 142 -3.02 8.60 53.01
CA PRO A 142 -3.11 7.41 52.18
C PRO A 142 -4.13 7.51 51.03
N SER A 143 -4.77 8.66 50.82
CA SER A 143 -5.82 8.83 49.79
C SER A 143 -5.32 9.03 48.35
N LEU A 144 -4.00 9.13 48.12
CA LEU A 144 -3.43 9.42 46.79
C LEU A 144 -2.97 8.18 45.98
N ILE A 145 -3.20 6.96 46.46
CA ILE A 145 -2.87 5.74 45.72
C ILE A 145 -4.17 5.04 45.34
N THR A 146 -4.68 5.30 44.13
CA THR A 146 -5.33 4.35 43.22
C THR A 146 -6.02 5.14 42.09
N GLN A 147 -5.30 5.42 41.01
CA GLN A 147 -5.92 5.52 39.69
C GLN A 147 -5.42 4.32 38.88
N VAL A 148 -6.13 3.20 39.01
CA VAL A 148 -6.05 2.09 38.08
C VAL A 148 -6.73 2.56 36.81
N VAL A 149 -5.94 2.88 35.78
CA VAL A 149 -6.45 3.10 34.42
C VAL A 149 -6.80 1.70 33.85
N PRO A 150 -8.07 1.41 33.53
CA PRO A 150 -8.42 0.16 32.87
C PRO A 150 -7.90 0.18 31.42
N ALA A 151 -7.25 -0.92 31.03
CA ALA A 151 -6.78 -1.14 29.67
C ALA A 151 -7.97 -1.21 28.68
N PRO A 152 -7.84 -0.69 27.45
CA PRO A 152 -8.90 -0.72 26.46
C PRO A 152 -9.21 -2.16 26.02
N GLY A 153 -10.50 -2.45 25.97
CA GLY A 153 -11.09 -3.75 25.71
C GLY A 153 -10.66 -4.38 24.38
N ARG A 154 -10.45 -5.68 24.44
CA ARG A 154 -10.25 -6.59 23.32
C ARG A 154 -11.62 -6.84 22.72
N GLU A 155 -11.88 -6.32 21.52
CA GLU A 155 -13.12 -6.60 20.79
C GLU A 155 -13.11 -8.07 20.34
N ASP A 156 -14.00 -8.85 20.94
CA ASP A 156 -14.33 -10.21 20.53
C ASP A 156 -14.98 -10.18 19.14
N SER A 157 -14.27 -10.70 18.14
CA SER A 157 -14.84 -11.02 16.83
C SER A 157 -15.63 -12.32 16.92
N SER A 158 -16.83 -12.23 17.46
CA SER A 158 -17.85 -13.27 17.40
C SER A 158 -18.55 -13.25 16.04
N GLU A 159 -18.70 -14.45 15.49
CA GLU A 159 -19.84 -14.89 14.67
C GLU A 159 -20.14 -14.17 13.35
N LEU A 160 -19.70 -14.80 12.25
CA LEU A 160 -20.50 -14.89 11.04
C LEU A 160 -20.44 -16.33 10.52
N LYS A 161 -21.30 -17.17 11.12
CA LYS A 161 -21.79 -18.40 10.50
C LYS A 161 -22.88 -17.98 9.52
N GLU A 162 -22.55 -17.89 8.24
CA GLU A 162 -23.57 -17.79 7.19
C GLU A 162 -23.71 -19.16 6.51
N THR A 163 -24.75 -19.86 6.96
CA THR A 163 -25.42 -20.98 6.32
C THR A 163 -25.81 -20.65 4.88
N VAL A 164 -25.26 -21.36 3.90
CA VAL A 164 -25.87 -21.50 2.57
C VAL A 164 -26.19 -22.98 2.38
N GLU A 165 -27.42 -23.31 2.78
CA GLU A 165 -28.07 -24.58 2.50
C GLU A 165 -28.82 -24.49 1.16
N ALA A 166 -28.53 -25.48 0.32
CA ALA A 166 -29.34 -26.07 -0.73
C ALA A 166 -30.54 -25.29 -1.31
N ASP A 167 -30.43 -24.94 -2.60
CA ASP A 167 -31.56 -25.13 -3.52
C ASP A 167 -31.05 -25.45 -4.94
N LYS A 168 -31.07 -26.74 -5.29
CA LYS A 168 -31.12 -27.19 -6.69
C LYS A 168 -32.00 -28.41 -6.78
N SER A 169 -33.30 -28.12 -6.86
CA SER A 169 -34.34 -29.02 -7.34
C SER A 169 -34.66 -28.67 -8.80
N LYS A 170 -34.71 -29.72 -9.64
CA LYS A 170 -35.15 -29.83 -11.04
C LYS A 170 -34.20 -29.38 -12.16
#